data_AF-A0A3N5IFC5-F1
#
_entry.id   AF-A0A3N5IFC5-F1
#
_cell.length_a   1.000
_cell.length_b   1.000
_cell.length_c   1.000
_cell.angle_alpha   90.00
_cell.angle_beta   90.00
_cell.angle_gamma   90.00
#
_symmetry.space_group_name_H-M   'P 1'
#
loop_
_entity.id
_entity.type
_entity.pdbx_description
1 polymer ?
#
loop_
_entity_poly.entity_id
_entity_poly.type
_entity_poly.pdbx_seq_one_letter_code
_entity_poly.pdbx_strand_id
1 'polypeptide(L)'
;MAIVNPPGLSAIRYRVGTFTSFRRAMLDAVARPDLLGATPNPFARWHEGTDADYHTVFLELWAYLADVLTFYQERIANEAFIATATQRDSLLRLAGAIGYRPLPGAGASALVAFTVENDKTVTVPARFRVGSRAQPGRVAAVFETESAITARGEHSAIPLSATASTNQFAPLESFGALLVGSASPLDRARAASHLFGTAGAALLRTFGAAADRAPQAAVEPPANASGSRRSEAPTIPGRTSGTDLAGNSASASPLADVNRTIVLEGVKTRLAVGDVVLAVANEGAAGAEQATLHQLTSVEIDTAAGTTTVTWAEPDGTTFDQTRREVALYAFRVKAGAFGNKAPRWD
;
A
#
# COMPACT_ATOMS: atom_id res chain seq x y z
N MET A 1 -26.50 -4.16 35.34
CA MET A 1 -26.44 -4.82 34.02
C MET A 1 -25.08 -4.50 33.43
N ALA A 2 -24.29 -5.50 33.03
CA ALA A 2 -22.95 -5.27 32.48
C ALA A 2 -23.07 -4.81 31.02
N ILE A 3 -22.41 -3.71 30.66
CA ILE A 3 -22.34 -3.22 29.28
C ILE A 3 -21.29 -4.05 28.55
N VAL A 4 -21.69 -4.75 27.48
CA VAL A 4 -20.80 -5.59 26.67
C VAL A 4 -20.60 -4.95 25.29
N ASN A 5 -19.34 -4.76 24.92
CA ASN A 5 -18.93 -4.23 23.62
C ASN A 5 -18.22 -5.33 22.82
N PRO A 6 -18.85 -5.93 21.79
CA PRO A 6 -18.17 -6.89 20.93
C PRO A 6 -17.03 -6.24 20.15
N PRO A 7 -16.00 -7.01 19.75
CA PRO A 7 -14.88 -6.49 18.98
C PRO A 7 -15.31 -6.04 17.57
N GLY A 8 -14.60 -5.05 17.01
CA GLY A 8 -14.78 -4.59 15.63
C GLY A 8 -15.90 -3.55 15.42
N LEU A 9 -16.51 -3.04 16.49
CA LEU A 9 -17.50 -1.96 16.39
C LEU A 9 -16.84 -0.61 16.06
N SER A 10 -17.57 0.23 15.32
CA SER A 10 -17.17 1.61 15.00
C SER A 10 -17.40 2.60 16.14
N ALA A 11 -18.07 2.18 17.22
CA ALA A 11 -18.26 2.95 18.44
C ALA A 11 -18.41 2.03 19.65
N ILE A 12 -17.92 2.48 20.80
CA ILE A 12 -18.09 1.83 22.10
C ILE A 12 -19.34 2.39 22.75
N ARG A 13 -20.24 1.49 23.17
CA ARG A 13 -21.33 1.84 24.08
C ARG A 13 -20.77 1.88 25.48
N TYR A 14 -20.80 3.04 26.10
CA TYR A 14 -20.35 3.26 27.47
C TYR A 14 -21.44 3.92 28.33
N ARG A 15 -22.55 4.35 27.71
CA ARG A 15 -23.66 4.96 28.41
C ARG A 15 -24.34 3.97 29.35
N VAL A 16 -24.45 4.33 30.63
CA VAL A 16 -25.11 3.51 31.66
C VAL A 16 -26.64 3.68 31.62
N GLY A 17 -27.12 4.81 31.11
CA GLY A 17 -28.55 5.11 31.02
C GLY A 17 -28.85 6.41 30.26
N THR A 18 -30.14 6.73 30.18
CA THR A 18 -30.67 8.00 29.70
C THR A 18 -31.39 8.73 30.82
N PHE A 19 -31.72 10.01 30.63
CA PHE A 19 -32.59 10.77 31.52
C PHE A 19 -33.82 9.95 31.98
N THR A 20 -34.54 9.35 31.02
CA THR A 20 -35.75 8.56 31.31
C THR A 20 -35.45 7.34 32.17
N SER A 21 -34.35 6.61 31.89
CA SER A 21 -34.01 5.44 32.70
C SER A 21 -33.54 5.83 34.10
N PHE A 22 -32.79 6.93 34.23
CA PHE A 22 -32.34 7.43 35.53
C PHE A 22 -33.52 7.97 36.36
N ARG A 23 -34.40 8.78 35.77
CA ARG A 23 -35.62 9.27 36.42
C ARG A 23 -36.45 8.11 36.93
N ARG A 24 -36.71 7.10 36.08
CA ARG A 24 -37.46 5.90 36.47
C ARG A 24 -36.78 5.15 37.61
N ALA A 25 -35.47 4.88 37.50
CA ALA A 25 -34.73 4.16 38.54
C ALA A 25 -34.72 4.91 39.88
N MET A 26 -34.65 6.24 39.86
CA MET A 26 -34.71 7.08 41.05
C MET A 26 -36.10 7.08 41.68
N LEU A 27 -37.17 7.19 40.89
CA LEU A 27 -38.55 7.10 41.39
C LEU A 27 -38.84 5.71 41.99
N ASP A 28 -38.41 4.65 41.31
CA ASP A 28 -38.51 3.27 41.80
C ASP A 28 -37.73 3.07 43.11
N ALA A 29 -36.57 3.75 43.26
CA ALA A 29 -35.80 3.71 44.50
C ALA A 29 -36.48 4.49 45.63
N VAL A 30 -37.02 5.67 45.34
CA VAL A 30 -37.70 6.54 46.31
C VAL A 30 -38.97 5.88 46.87
N ALA A 31 -39.62 5.00 46.13
CA ALA A 31 -40.76 4.23 46.61
C ALA A 31 -40.39 3.11 47.63
N ARG A 32 -39.10 2.81 47.84
CA ARG A 32 -38.68 1.74 48.77
C ARG A 32 -38.80 2.17 50.23
N PRO A 33 -39.29 1.32 51.14
CA PRO A 33 -39.48 1.67 52.55
C PRO A 33 -38.17 1.94 53.32
N ASP A 34 -37.05 1.41 52.81
CA ASP A 34 -35.72 1.42 53.40
C ASP A 34 -34.69 2.17 52.52
N LEU A 35 -35.13 3.24 51.83
CA LEU A 35 -34.28 4.03 50.95
C LEU A 35 -32.97 4.44 51.67
N LEU A 36 -31.84 4.00 51.12
CA LEU A 36 -30.48 4.26 51.64
C LEU A 36 -30.29 3.88 53.11
N GLY A 37 -31.03 2.88 53.60
CA GLY A 37 -30.94 2.42 55.00
C GLY A 37 -31.57 3.39 56.01
N ALA A 38 -32.33 4.40 55.57
CA ALA A 38 -33.08 5.28 56.44
C ALA A 38 -34.48 4.71 56.71
N THR A 39 -34.89 4.69 57.98
CA THR A 39 -36.23 4.28 58.39
C THR A 39 -36.79 5.24 59.45
N PRO A 40 -37.91 5.95 59.18
CA PRO A 40 -38.71 5.88 57.96
C PRO A 40 -38.00 6.52 56.75
N ASN A 41 -38.32 6.05 55.54
CA ASN A 41 -37.86 6.67 54.30
C ASN A 41 -38.19 8.18 54.32
N PRO A 42 -37.23 9.07 54.05
CA PRO A 42 -37.46 10.52 54.04
C PRO A 42 -38.52 10.98 53.01
N PHE A 43 -38.78 10.18 51.98
CA PHE A 43 -39.81 10.40 50.97
C PHE A 43 -41.12 9.67 51.25
N ALA A 44 -41.32 9.08 52.44
CA ALA A 44 -42.52 8.31 52.76
C ALA A 44 -43.84 9.08 52.64
N ARG A 45 -43.79 10.43 52.61
CA ARG A 45 -44.95 11.31 52.41
C ARG A 45 -45.09 11.85 50.99
N TRP A 46 -44.09 11.66 50.13
CA TRP A 46 -44.09 12.16 48.77
C TRP A 46 -45.02 11.32 47.88
N HIS A 47 -45.78 12.00 47.02
CA HIS A 47 -46.67 11.42 46.02
C HIS A 47 -46.61 12.27 44.75
N GLU A 48 -46.58 11.63 43.59
CA GLU A 48 -46.59 12.31 42.29
C GLU A 48 -47.89 13.13 42.12
N GLY A 49 -47.78 14.38 41.69
CA GLY A 49 -48.92 15.26 41.42
C GLY A 49 -49.41 16.09 42.61
N THR A 50 -48.63 16.21 43.69
CA THR A 50 -48.89 17.19 44.76
C THR A 50 -48.54 18.61 44.31
N ASP A 51 -49.29 19.63 44.76
CA ASP A 51 -48.99 21.03 44.45
C ASP A 51 -47.58 21.40 44.96
N ALA A 52 -46.79 22.06 44.11
CA ALA A 52 -45.38 22.42 44.36
C ALA A 52 -44.45 21.21 44.65
N ASP A 53 -44.46 20.21 43.75
CA ASP A 53 -43.60 19.01 43.86
C ASP A 53 -42.11 19.29 43.56
N TYR A 54 -41.41 19.90 44.51
CA TYR A 54 -39.97 20.11 44.46
C TYR A 54 -39.16 18.80 44.51
N HIS A 55 -39.74 17.71 45.01
CA HIS A 55 -39.05 16.43 45.13
C HIS A 55 -38.87 15.80 43.74
N THR A 56 -39.92 15.79 42.91
CA THR A 56 -39.82 15.32 41.52
C THR A 56 -38.83 16.16 40.73
N VAL A 57 -38.89 17.50 40.84
CA VAL A 57 -37.93 18.39 40.16
C VAL A 57 -36.49 18.10 40.59
N PHE A 58 -36.26 17.85 41.88
CA PHE A 58 -34.93 17.47 42.37
C PHE A 58 -34.44 16.15 41.75
N LEU A 59 -35.29 15.13 41.68
CA LEU A 59 -34.94 13.86 41.03
C LEU A 59 -34.68 14.03 39.53
N GLU A 60 -35.48 14.86 38.85
CA GLU A 60 -35.30 15.17 37.43
C GLU A 60 -33.99 15.93 37.18
N LEU A 61 -33.60 16.86 38.07
CA LEU A 61 -32.32 17.55 37.99
C LEU A 61 -31.14 16.55 38.09
N TRP A 62 -31.21 15.60 39.02
CA TRP A 62 -30.19 14.55 39.14
C TRP A 62 -30.19 13.58 37.96
N ALA A 63 -31.36 13.21 37.44
CA ALA A 63 -31.46 12.39 36.23
C ALA A 63 -30.85 13.09 35.01
N TYR A 64 -31.06 14.41 34.88
CA TYR A 64 -30.46 15.23 33.84
C TYR A 64 -28.94 15.30 33.99
N LEU A 65 -28.43 15.57 35.21
CA LEU A 65 -26.99 15.57 35.47
C LEU A 65 -26.35 14.22 35.12
N ALA A 66 -26.98 13.12 35.53
CA ALA A 66 -26.50 11.77 35.22
C ALA A 66 -26.45 11.51 33.71
N ASP A 67 -27.47 11.95 32.96
CA ASP A 67 -27.55 11.83 31.50
C ASP A 67 -26.41 12.57 30.78
N VAL A 68 -26.11 13.79 31.22
CA VAL A 68 -25.03 14.63 30.69
C VAL A 68 -23.66 14.00 31.01
N LEU A 69 -23.44 13.57 32.25
CA LEU A 69 -22.18 12.96 32.65
C LEU A 69 -21.91 11.67 31.86
N THR A 70 -22.91 10.78 31.76
CA THR A 70 -22.72 9.53 31.02
C THR A 70 -22.53 9.76 29.52
N PHE A 71 -23.10 10.83 28.96
CA PHE A 71 -22.85 11.24 27.57
C PHE A 71 -21.38 11.64 27.36
N TYR A 72 -20.82 12.49 28.22
CA TYR A 72 -19.42 12.89 28.10
C TYR A 72 -18.46 11.71 28.32
N GLN A 73 -18.75 10.83 29.28
CA GLN A 73 -17.96 9.63 29.50
C GLN A 73 -17.92 8.72 28.27
N GLU A 74 -19.05 8.56 27.57
CA GLU A 74 -19.07 7.79 26.32
C GLU A 74 -18.27 8.46 25.22
N ARG A 75 -18.34 9.79 25.08
CA ARG A 75 -17.51 10.50 24.11
C ARG A 75 -16.01 10.36 24.42
N ILE A 76 -15.61 10.47 25.69
CA ILE A 76 -14.22 10.28 26.12
C ILE A 76 -13.75 8.84 25.84
N ALA A 77 -14.58 7.84 26.16
CA ALA A 77 -14.25 6.44 25.91
C ALA A 77 -14.04 6.14 24.41
N ASN A 78 -14.87 6.74 23.54
CA ASN A 78 -14.72 6.58 22.10
C ASN A 78 -13.44 7.24 21.54
N GLU A 79 -12.94 8.31 22.16
CA GLU A 79 -11.68 8.96 21.76
C GLU A 79 -10.41 8.20 22.23
N ALA A 80 -10.55 7.18 23.08
CA ALA A 80 -9.43 6.45 23.65
C ALA A 80 -8.87 5.33 22.74
N PHE A 81 -9.53 5.02 21.61
CA PHE A 81 -9.12 3.92 20.72
C PHE A 81 -9.03 4.40 19.26
N ILE A 82 -8.03 3.90 18.53
CA ILE A 82 -7.75 4.29 17.13
C ILE A 82 -8.96 4.04 16.22
N ALA A 83 -9.68 2.93 16.42
CA ALA A 83 -10.81 2.55 15.57
C ALA A 83 -12.07 3.40 15.79
N THR A 84 -12.18 4.07 16.94
CA THR A 84 -13.42 4.77 17.36
C THR A 84 -13.22 6.28 17.54
N ALA A 85 -11.97 6.74 17.65
CA ALA A 85 -11.67 8.15 17.85
C ALA A 85 -12.05 8.96 16.62
N THR A 86 -12.73 10.09 16.86
CA THR A 86 -13.20 10.99 15.79
C THR A 86 -12.37 12.26 15.70
N GLN A 87 -11.71 12.65 16.79
CA GLN A 87 -10.87 13.85 16.79
C GLN A 87 -9.48 13.52 16.25
N ARG A 88 -9.01 14.38 15.33
CA ARG A 88 -7.67 14.27 14.73
C ARG A 88 -6.58 14.23 15.81
N ASP A 89 -6.68 15.08 16.83
CA ASP A 89 -5.66 15.14 17.89
C ASP A 89 -5.59 13.85 18.71
N SER A 90 -6.74 13.22 19.03
CA SER A 90 -6.79 11.91 19.68
C SER A 90 -6.08 10.85 18.83
N LEU A 91 -6.41 10.78 17.53
CA LEU A 91 -5.78 9.85 16.60
C LEU A 91 -4.27 10.06 16.51
N LEU A 92 -3.80 11.30 16.43
CA LEU A 92 -2.37 11.62 16.38
C LEU A 92 -1.64 11.21 17.67
N ARG A 93 -2.26 11.40 18.84
CA ARG A 93 -1.68 11.00 20.13
C ARG A 93 -1.63 9.48 20.28
N LEU A 94 -2.70 8.78 19.90
CA LEU A 94 -2.76 7.31 19.91
C LEU A 94 -1.77 6.70 18.92
N ALA A 95 -1.68 7.24 17.70
CA ALA A 95 -0.66 6.88 16.72
C ALA A 95 0.76 7.11 17.28
N GLY A 96 0.98 8.24 17.92
CA GLY A 96 2.25 8.56 18.56
C GLY A 96 2.64 7.57 19.66
N ALA A 97 1.65 7.05 20.41
CA ALA A 97 1.88 6.06 21.47
C ALA A 97 2.39 4.71 20.92
N ILE A 98 2.02 4.34 19.68
CA ILE A 98 2.55 3.15 18.99
C ILE A 98 3.81 3.45 18.15
N GLY A 99 4.40 4.63 18.31
CA GLY A 99 5.60 5.06 17.58
C GLY A 99 5.33 5.54 16.15
N TYR A 100 4.07 5.62 15.71
CA TYR A 100 3.72 6.15 14.40
C TYR A 100 3.50 7.66 14.46
N ARG A 101 4.29 8.42 13.70
CA ARG A 101 4.11 9.86 13.51
C ARG A 101 3.74 10.14 12.06
N PRO A 102 2.48 10.54 11.79
CA PRO A 102 2.08 10.94 10.44
C PRO A 102 2.96 12.08 9.94
N LEU A 103 3.37 11.99 8.66
CA LEU A 103 4.15 13.05 8.03
C LEU A 103 3.30 14.33 7.91
N PRO A 104 3.95 15.51 7.98
CA PRO A 104 3.27 16.76 7.64
C PRO A 104 2.84 16.74 6.17
N GLY A 105 2.10 17.78 5.74
CA GLY A 105 1.79 17.96 4.33
C GLY A 105 3.06 17.95 3.48
N ALA A 106 3.11 17.06 2.49
CA ALA A 106 4.24 16.95 1.57
C ALA A 106 4.07 17.93 0.40
N GLY A 107 5.15 18.61 0.03
CA GLY A 107 5.19 19.40 -1.20
C GLY A 107 5.21 18.49 -2.44
N ALA A 108 4.76 19.02 -3.58
CA ALA A 108 4.90 18.30 -4.85
C ALA A 108 6.38 18.20 -5.24
N SER A 109 6.80 17.03 -5.71
CA SER A 109 8.14 16.78 -6.24
C SER A 109 8.05 16.35 -7.71
N ALA A 110 8.98 16.82 -8.54
CA ALA A 110 9.07 16.44 -9.95
C ALA A 110 10.54 16.37 -10.38
N LEU A 111 10.82 15.55 -11.38
CA LEU A 111 12.11 15.57 -12.07
C LEU A 111 12.09 16.66 -13.15
N VAL A 112 13.16 17.44 -13.22
CA VAL A 112 13.38 18.49 -14.23
C VAL A 112 14.70 18.21 -14.92
N ALA A 113 14.70 18.25 -16.25
CA ALA A 113 15.90 18.17 -17.04
C ALA A 113 16.36 19.56 -17.49
N PHE A 114 17.67 19.81 -17.38
CA PHE A 114 18.32 21.00 -17.89
C PHE A 114 19.12 20.65 -19.13
N THR A 115 18.78 21.25 -20.26
CA THR A 115 19.59 21.21 -21.47
C THR A 115 20.62 22.32 -21.42
N VAL A 116 21.89 21.95 -21.59
CA VAL A 116 23.03 22.86 -21.62
C VAL A 116 23.58 22.86 -23.05
N GLU A 117 24.05 24.02 -23.50
CA GLU A 117 24.71 24.15 -24.79
C GLU A 117 25.94 23.24 -24.88
N ASN A 118 26.21 22.70 -26.07
CA ASN A 118 27.35 21.81 -26.29
C ASN A 118 28.67 22.43 -25.82
N ASP A 119 29.57 21.59 -25.32
CA ASP A 119 30.88 21.94 -24.77
C ASP A 119 30.87 22.90 -23.56
N LYS A 120 29.69 23.21 -22.98
CA LYS A 120 29.58 23.99 -21.75
C LYS A 120 29.34 23.10 -20.53
N THR A 121 29.95 23.48 -19.41
CA THR A 121 29.67 22.89 -18.10
C THR A 121 29.10 23.96 -17.19
N VAL A 122 27.89 23.76 -16.69
CA VAL A 122 27.15 24.72 -15.85
C VAL A 122 26.76 24.05 -14.55
N THR A 123 26.98 24.73 -13.43
CA THR A 123 26.50 24.26 -12.13
C THR A 123 25.15 24.90 -11.84
N VAL A 124 24.10 24.08 -11.73
CA VAL A 124 22.79 24.49 -11.23
C VAL A 124 22.83 24.31 -9.71
N PRO A 125 22.73 25.39 -8.91
CA PRO A 125 22.82 25.28 -7.46
C PRO A 125 21.57 24.60 -6.86
N ALA A 126 21.67 24.20 -5.60
CA ALA A 126 20.48 23.87 -4.82
C ALA A 126 19.61 25.13 -4.65
N ARG A 127 18.30 24.93 -4.48
CA ARG A 127 17.29 26.00 -4.41
C ARG A 127 17.14 26.84 -5.68
N PHE A 128 17.63 26.34 -6.81
CA PHE A 128 17.40 26.97 -8.10
C PHE A 128 15.92 26.88 -8.46
N ARG A 129 15.29 28.04 -8.72
CA ARG A 129 13.85 28.14 -8.94
C ARG A 129 13.48 27.71 -10.35
N VAL A 130 12.47 26.85 -10.45
CA VAL A 130 11.87 26.39 -11.71
C VAL A 130 10.35 26.52 -11.61
N GLY A 131 9.71 27.05 -12.65
CA GLY A 131 8.25 27.21 -12.68
C GLY A 131 7.59 26.18 -13.59
N SER A 132 6.41 25.70 -13.21
CA SER A 132 5.54 25.02 -14.17
C SER A 132 5.01 26.01 -15.21
N ARG A 133 4.67 25.55 -16.42
CA ARG A 133 3.93 26.38 -17.37
C ARG A 133 2.56 26.74 -16.78
N ALA A 134 2.20 28.03 -16.82
CA ALA A 134 0.88 28.48 -16.41
C ALA A 134 -0.19 27.91 -17.36
N GLN A 135 -1.33 27.50 -16.82
CA GLN A 135 -2.50 27.10 -17.59
C GLN A 135 -3.62 28.13 -17.37
N PRO A 136 -4.54 28.34 -18.32
CA PRO A 136 -5.66 29.24 -18.13
C PRO A 136 -6.43 28.91 -16.83
N GLY A 137 -6.56 29.88 -15.93
CA GLY A 137 -7.24 29.71 -14.64
C GLY A 137 -6.43 29.02 -13.53
N ARG A 138 -5.15 28.67 -13.75
CA ARG A 138 -4.26 28.11 -12.72
C ARG A 138 -2.97 28.90 -12.59
N VAL A 139 -2.61 29.24 -11.36
CA VAL A 139 -1.32 29.88 -11.05
C VAL A 139 -0.18 28.89 -11.27
N ALA A 140 0.94 29.35 -11.81
CA ALA A 140 2.13 28.53 -11.98
C ALA A 140 2.67 28.07 -10.62
N ALA A 141 2.96 26.78 -10.49
CA ALA A 141 3.64 26.25 -9.33
C ALA A 141 5.14 26.58 -9.42
N VAL A 142 5.71 27.07 -8.32
CA VAL A 142 7.14 27.33 -8.19
C VAL A 142 7.77 26.15 -7.46
N PHE A 143 8.77 25.55 -8.11
CA PHE A 143 9.61 24.49 -7.59
C PHE A 143 11.03 25.02 -7.35
N GLU A 144 11.79 24.29 -6.55
CA GLU A 144 13.18 24.56 -6.26
C GLU A 144 13.98 23.26 -6.40
N THR A 145 15.20 23.31 -6.93
CA THR A 145 16.09 22.15 -6.96
C THR A 145 16.47 21.75 -5.54
N GLU A 146 16.44 20.45 -5.25
CA GLU A 146 16.79 19.93 -3.92
C GLU A 146 18.30 19.97 -3.67
N SER A 147 19.08 19.63 -4.68
CA SER A 147 20.54 19.56 -4.63
C SER A 147 21.18 20.25 -5.84
N ALA A 148 22.44 20.62 -5.69
CA ALA A 148 23.21 21.18 -6.79
C ALA A 148 23.60 20.07 -7.78
N ILE A 149 23.55 20.37 -9.08
CA ILE A 149 23.96 19.47 -10.15
C ILE A 149 24.92 20.17 -11.10
N THR A 150 25.99 19.47 -11.49
CA THR A 150 26.87 19.89 -12.58
C THR A 150 26.33 19.35 -13.89
N ALA A 151 25.68 20.21 -14.66
CA ALA A 151 25.13 19.89 -15.97
C ALA A 151 26.19 20.09 -17.06
N ARG A 152 26.35 19.09 -17.94
CA ARG A 152 27.33 19.12 -19.04
C ARG A 152 26.62 19.08 -20.37
N GLY A 153 27.04 19.93 -21.30
CA GLY A 153 26.52 19.99 -22.67
C GLY A 153 26.63 18.64 -23.40
N GLU A 154 27.74 17.93 -23.20
CA GLU A 154 27.98 16.59 -23.78
C GLU A 154 26.87 15.57 -23.45
N HIS A 155 26.17 15.72 -22.32
CA HIS A 155 25.07 14.84 -21.91
C HIS A 155 23.71 15.30 -22.44
N SER A 156 23.59 16.53 -22.95
CA SER A 156 22.30 17.07 -23.43
C SER A 156 21.85 16.45 -24.76
N ALA A 157 22.75 15.75 -25.46
CA ALA A 157 22.42 14.95 -26.63
C ALA A 157 21.64 13.66 -26.29
N ILE A 158 21.61 13.26 -25.02
CA ILE A 158 20.88 12.06 -24.56
C ILE A 158 19.40 12.44 -24.39
N PRO A 159 18.46 11.89 -25.20
CA PRO A 159 17.05 12.21 -25.08
C PRO A 159 16.47 11.67 -23.76
N LEU A 160 15.60 12.45 -23.12
CA LEU A 160 14.83 11.95 -21.98
C LEU A 160 13.79 10.94 -22.45
N SER A 161 13.89 9.72 -21.92
CA SER A 161 12.84 8.73 -22.05
C SER A 161 11.90 8.82 -20.84
N ALA A 162 10.62 9.14 -21.09
CA ALA A 162 9.58 9.11 -20.05
C ALA A 162 9.15 7.67 -19.68
N THR A 163 9.56 6.70 -20.50
CA THR A 163 9.28 5.27 -20.33
C THR A 163 10.59 4.54 -20.13
N ALA A 164 10.68 3.62 -19.17
CA ALA A 164 11.84 2.74 -19.10
C ALA A 164 11.96 1.99 -20.43
N SER A 165 13.19 1.81 -20.94
CA SER A 165 13.41 0.89 -22.05
C SER A 165 13.11 -0.52 -21.53
N THR A 166 11.85 -0.95 -21.69
CA THR A 166 11.46 -2.32 -21.44
C THR A 166 11.91 -3.12 -22.64
N ASN A 167 12.93 -3.95 -22.44
CA ASN A 167 13.06 -5.13 -23.28
C ASN A 167 11.83 -6.01 -22.97
N GLN A 168 10.91 -6.07 -23.92
CA GLN A 168 9.62 -6.77 -23.84
C GLN A 168 9.70 -8.28 -23.52
N PHE A 169 10.90 -8.85 -23.64
CA PHE A 169 11.17 -10.23 -23.30
C PHE A 169 11.99 -10.39 -22.01
N ALA A 170 12.72 -9.37 -21.57
CA ALA A 170 13.63 -9.51 -20.45
C ALA A 170 12.90 -9.18 -19.13
N PRO A 171 13.05 -10.00 -18.08
CA PRO A 171 12.57 -9.62 -16.77
C PRO A 171 13.34 -8.37 -16.32
N LEU A 172 12.67 -7.42 -15.66
CA LEU A 172 13.31 -6.16 -15.25
C LEU A 172 14.58 -6.39 -14.41
N GLU A 173 14.64 -7.48 -13.65
CA GLU A 173 15.81 -7.93 -12.88
C GLU A 173 17.10 -8.10 -13.72
N SER A 174 16.98 -8.45 -15.00
CA SER A 174 18.13 -8.62 -15.92
C SER A 174 18.88 -7.31 -16.17
N PHE A 175 18.20 -6.17 -16.08
CA PHE A 175 18.83 -4.83 -16.12
C PHE A 175 19.59 -4.52 -14.83
N GLY A 176 19.50 -5.37 -13.80
CA GLY A 176 20.27 -5.23 -12.56
C GLY A 176 21.78 -5.15 -12.83
N ALA A 177 22.27 -5.80 -13.89
CA ALA A 177 23.65 -5.75 -14.37
C ALA A 177 24.11 -4.33 -14.75
N LEU A 178 23.21 -3.47 -15.23
CA LEU A 178 23.49 -2.06 -15.56
C LEU A 178 23.72 -1.20 -14.30
N LEU A 179 23.27 -1.70 -13.15
CA LEU A 179 23.47 -1.12 -11.82
C LEU A 179 24.59 -1.83 -11.04
N VAL A 180 25.34 -2.76 -11.67
CA VAL A 180 26.42 -3.53 -11.03
C VAL A 180 27.71 -2.72 -11.02
N GLY A 181 28.01 -2.21 -9.83
CA GLY A 181 29.34 -1.87 -9.36
C GLY A 181 29.27 -1.60 -7.87
N SER A 182 29.62 -2.59 -7.03
CA SER A 182 29.76 -2.54 -5.55
C SER A 182 28.86 -1.56 -4.76
N ALA A 183 27.65 -1.29 -5.24
CA ALA A 183 26.79 -0.24 -4.71
C ALA A 183 25.80 -0.87 -3.74
N SER A 184 25.64 -0.26 -2.57
CA SER A 184 24.70 -0.76 -1.55
C SER A 184 23.27 -0.79 -2.12
N PRO A 185 22.34 -1.57 -1.53
CA PRO A 185 20.93 -1.53 -1.92
C PRO A 185 20.34 -0.11 -1.96
N LEU A 186 20.82 0.80 -1.09
CA LEU A 186 20.44 2.21 -1.06
C LEU A 186 20.97 2.99 -2.27
N ASP A 187 22.20 2.73 -2.70
CA ASP A 187 22.80 3.39 -3.86
C ASP A 187 22.11 2.96 -5.16
N ARG A 188 21.75 1.67 -5.27
CA ARG A 188 20.92 1.18 -6.38
C ARG A 188 19.53 1.81 -6.36
N ALA A 189 18.93 1.98 -5.19
CA ALA A 189 17.64 2.63 -5.06
C ALA A 189 17.69 4.11 -5.48
N ARG A 190 18.74 4.82 -5.08
CA ARG A 190 18.99 6.19 -5.52
C ARG A 190 19.21 6.27 -7.03
N ALA A 191 20.06 5.42 -7.59
CA ALA A 191 20.31 5.37 -9.04
C ALA A 191 19.02 5.10 -9.83
N ALA A 192 18.22 4.11 -9.42
CA ALA A 192 16.93 3.81 -10.05
C ALA A 192 15.95 4.99 -9.96
N SER A 193 15.91 5.71 -8.83
CA SER A 193 15.08 6.90 -8.68
C SER A 193 15.57 8.09 -9.54
N HIS A 194 16.89 8.22 -9.74
CA HIS A 194 17.47 9.25 -10.61
C HIS A 194 17.21 8.96 -12.10
N LEU A 195 17.27 7.69 -12.50
CA LEU A 195 17.07 7.27 -13.89
C LEU A 195 15.60 7.19 -14.30
N PHE A 196 14.74 6.69 -13.41
CA PHE A 196 13.35 6.35 -13.73
C PHE A 196 12.31 7.13 -12.90
N GLY A 197 12.75 8.10 -12.10
CA GLY A 197 11.84 8.90 -11.27
C GLY A 197 11.00 8.08 -10.29
N THR A 198 9.72 8.42 -10.20
CA THR A 198 8.77 7.73 -9.30
C THR A 198 8.52 6.28 -9.69
N ALA A 199 8.69 5.93 -10.97
CA ALA A 199 8.63 4.54 -11.43
C ALA A 199 9.80 3.72 -10.86
N GLY A 200 10.95 4.35 -10.56
CA GLY A 200 12.12 3.69 -9.98
C GLY A 200 11.82 2.89 -8.71
N ALA A 201 10.91 3.37 -7.86
CA ALA A 201 10.49 2.64 -6.64
C ALA A 201 9.68 1.37 -6.93
N ALA A 202 8.90 1.35 -8.02
CA ALA A 202 8.20 0.17 -8.49
C ALA A 202 9.17 -0.80 -9.18
N LEU A 203 10.08 -0.28 -10.01
CA LEU A 203 11.15 -1.05 -10.65
C LEU A 203 12.11 -1.69 -9.62
N LEU A 204 12.38 -1.04 -8.49
CA LEU A 204 13.18 -1.62 -7.40
C LEU A 204 12.63 -2.93 -6.86
N ARG A 205 11.30 -3.05 -6.79
CA ARG A 205 10.65 -4.29 -6.34
C ARG A 205 10.82 -5.41 -7.36
N THR A 206 10.88 -5.08 -8.65
CA THR A 206 11.06 -6.04 -9.74
C THR A 206 12.51 -6.49 -9.92
N PHE A 207 13.50 -5.78 -9.34
CA PHE A 207 14.89 -6.27 -9.28
C PHE A 207 15.12 -7.35 -8.21
N GLY A 208 14.13 -7.62 -7.34
CA GLY A 208 13.98 -8.84 -6.51
C GLY A 208 15.12 -9.23 -5.56
N ALA A 209 14.79 -9.41 -4.27
CA ALA A 209 15.32 -10.47 -3.38
C ALA A 209 16.84 -10.71 -3.19
N ALA A 210 17.75 -9.87 -3.68
CA ALA A 210 19.13 -9.85 -3.17
C ALA A 210 19.24 -9.18 -1.77
N ALA A 211 18.12 -8.70 -1.23
CA ALA A 211 18.03 -8.08 0.10
C ALA A 211 17.62 -9.05 1.22
N ASP A 212 17.27 -10.32 0.91
CA ASP A 212 16.85 -11.30 1.93
C ASP A 212 18.02 -12.01 2.66
N ARG A 213 19.14 -11.30 2.81
CA ARG A 213 20.08 -11.55 3.92
C ARG A 213 20.59 -10.23 4.47
N ALA A 214 19.69 -9.47 5.10
CA ALA A 214 20.13 -8.65 6.21
C ALA A 214 20.43 -9.60 7.39
N PRO A 215 21.65 -9.61 7.97
CA PRO A 215 21.79 -10.16 9.31
C PRO A 215 20.88 -9.30 10.21
N GLN A 216 20.01 -9.95 10.96
CA GLN A 216 19.25 -9.32 12.02
C GLN A 216 20.23 -8.48 12.85
N ALA A 217 20.00 -7.19 12.92
CA ALA A 217 20.74 -6.32 13.82
C ALA A 217 20.46 -6.82 15.24
N ALA A 218 21.40 -7.60 15.78
CA ALA A 218 21.50 -7.85 17.20
C ALA A 218 21.66 -6.47 17.85
N VAL A 219 20.63 -6.04 18.55
CA VAL A 219 20.72 -4.92 19.48
C VAL A 219 21.62 -5.41 20.62
N GLU A 220 22.90 -5.10 20.52
CA GLU A 220 23.85 -5.27 21.61
C GLU A 220 23.70 -4.04 22.53
N PRO A 221 23.26 -4.17 23.79
CA PRO A 221 23.26 -3.06 24.73
C PRO A 221 24.69 -2.78 25.20
N PRO A 222 25.06 -1.50 25.45
CA PRO A 222 26.42 -1.18 25.87
C PRO A 222 26.73 -1.76 27.25
N ALA A 223 27.90 -2.41 27.33
CA ALA A 223 28.52 -2.85 28.56
C ALA A 223 29.00 -1.64 29.40
N ASN A 224 28.51 -1.55 30.64
CA ASN A 224 29.28 -1.34 31.88
C ASN A 224 28.49 -0.55 32.93
N ALA A 225 28.05 -1.25 33.97
CA ALA A 225 28.15 -0.77 35.35
C ALA A 225 28.04 -1.97 36.30
N SER A 226 29.14 -2.29 36.96
CA SER A 226 29.27 -3.28 38.04
C SER A 226 28.45 -2.88 39.27
N GLY A 227 27.62 -3.78 39.79
CA GLY A 227 26.91 -3.58 41.05
C GLY A 227 26.06 -4.78 41.44
N SER A 228 26.66 -5.69 42.21
CA SER A 228 26.07 -6.92 42.76
C SER A 228 24.80 -6.69 43.59
N ARG A 229 23.73 -7.44 43.32
CA ARG A 229 23.09 -8.37 44.29
C ARG A 229 22.03 -9.28 43.63
N ARG A 230 22.12 -10.57 43.95
CA ARG A 230 21.22 -11.67 43.58
C ARG A 230 19.82 -11.49 44.15
N SER A 231 18.81 -11.88 43.37
CA SER A 231 17.66 -12.67 43.85
C SER A 231 17.09 -13.46 42.67
N GLU A 232 17.29 -14.78 42.68
CA GLU A 232 16.68 -15.73 41.76
C GLU A 232 15.16 -15.79 42.01
N ALA A 233 14.38 -15.81 40.93
CA ALA A 233 13.01 -16.31 40.89
C ALA A 233 12.88 -17.22 39.66
N PRO A 234 12.15 -18.34 39.73
CA PRO A 234 12.23 -19.42 38.75
C PRO A 234 11.54 -19.02 37.44
N THR A 235 12.29 -19.00 36.34
CA THR A 235 11.72 -18.87 35.00
C THR A 235 11.04 -20.18 34.63
N ILE A 236 9.71 -20.20 34.71
CA ILE A 236 8.87 -21.21 34.06
C ILE A 236 9.12 -21.06 32.54
N PRO A 237 9.54 -22.11 31.80
CA PRO A 237 9.66 -22.02 30.35
C PRO A 237 8.26 -21.85 29.76
N GLY A 238 7.88 -20.61 29.48
CA GLY A 238 6.71 -20.26 28.70
C GLY A 238 6.93 -20.71 27.26
N ARG A 239 6.46 -21.92 26.94
CA ARG A 239 6.26 -22.36 25.57
C ARG A 239 5.17 -21.46 24.98
N THR A 240 5.57 -20.39 24.29
CA THR A 240 4.68 -19.67 23.38
C THR A 240 4.31 -20.64 22.27
N SER A 241 3.21 -21.37 22.46
CA SER A 241 2.49 -21.94 21.33
C SER A 241 1.96 -20.75 20.53
N GLY A 242 2.80 -20.26 19.61
CA GLY A 242 2.32 -19.58 18.43
C GLY A 242 1.46 -20.59 17.70
N THR A 243 0.16 -20.57 18.00
CA THR A 243 -0.83 -21.06 17.06
C THR A 243 -0.81 -20.08 15.90
N ASP A 244 0.20 -20.20 15.05
CA ASP A 244 0.07 -19.79 13.67
C ASP A 244 -1.12 -20.60 13.17
N LEU A 245 -2.23 -19.92 12.94
CA LEU A 245 -3.17 -20.34 11.92
C LEU A 245 -2.43 -20.25 10.58
N ALA A 246 -1.47 -21.17 10.37
CA ALA A 246 -1.20 -21.72 9.08
C ALA A 246 -2.48 -22.48 8.71
N GLY A 247 -3.52 -21.73 8.33
CA GLY A 247 -4.46 -22.28 7.39
C GLY A 247 -3.60 -22.83 6.27
N ASN A 248 -3.73 -24.15 6.03
CA ASN A 248 -3.38 -24.76 4.77
C ASN A 248 -4.22 -24.05 3.70
N SER A 249 -3.84 -22.83 3.37
CA SER A 249 -4.00 -22.29 2.05
C SER A 249 -2.91 -23.05 1.31
N ALA A 250 -3.26 -24.25 0.82
CA ALA A 250 -2.69 -24.63 -0.45
C ALA A 250 -2.99 -23.42 -1.33
N SER A 251 -1.97 -22.62 -1.61
CA SER A 251 -2.02 -21.66 -2.70
C SER A 251 -2.22 -22.52 -3.94
N ALA A 252 -3.46 -22.92 -4.21
CA ALA A 252 -3.92 -22.97 -5.57
C ALA A 252 -3.80 -21.52 -6.01
N SER A 253 -2.60 -21.12 -6.44
CA SER A 253 -2.47 -19.99 -7.33
C SER A 253 -3.43 -20.35 -8.47
N PRO A 254 -4.53 -19.60 -8.68
CA PRO A 254 -5.11 -19.66 -10.01
C PRO A 254 -3.93 -19.42 -10.96
N LEU A 255 -3.80 -20.21 -12.01
CA LEU A 255 -2.94 -19.86 -13.13
C LEU A 255 -3.44 -18.49 -13.60
N ALA A 256 -2.87 -17.42 -13.06
CA ALA A 256 -3.19 -16.08 -13.43
C ALA A 256 -2.44 -15.87 -14.73
N ASP A 257 -3.15 -15.79 -15.84
CA ASP A 257 -2.50 -15.40 -17.07
C ASP A 257 -2.21 -13.89 -17.02
N VAL A 258 -0.97 -13.53 -17.38
CA VAL A 258 -0.52 -12.15 -17.52
C VAL A 258 -0.44 -11.82 -19.01
N ASN A 259 -0.79 -10.58 -19.36
CA ASN A 259 -0.67 -10.12 -20.74
C ASN A 259 0.75 -9.64 -21.01
N ARG A 260 1.41 -10.22 -22.03
CA ARG A 260 2.66 -9.71 -22.58
C ARG A 260 2.39 -8.91 -23.84
N THR A 261 2.94 -7.71 -23.92
CA THR A 261 2.82 -6.81 -25.06
C THR A 261 4.18 -6.56 -25.71
N ILE A 262 4.21 -6.64 -27.05
CA ILE A 262 5.41 -6.55 -27.87
C ILE A 262 5.20 -5.57 -29.01
N VAL A 263 6.20 -4.75 -29.30
CA VAL A 263 6.22 -3.86 -30.46
C VAL A 263 7.16 -4.42 -31.51
N LEU A 264 6.64 -4.64 -32.71
CA LEU A 264 7.35 -5.11 -33.89
C LEU A 264 7.57 -3.94 -34.84
N GLU A 265 8.74 -3.91 -35.48
CA GLU A 265 9.03 -2.95 -36.54
C GLU A 265 8.22 -3.27 -37.81
N GLY A 266 7.63 -2.24 -38.41
CA GLY A 266 6.86 -2.34 -39.64
C GLY A 266 5.35 -2.53 -39.41
N VAL A 267 4.58 -2.16 -40.44
CA VAL A 267 3.10 -2.24 -40.46
C VAL A 267 2.55 -3.34 -41.37
N LYS A 268 3.43 -4.05 -42.09
CA LYS A 268 3.08 -5.12 -43.04
C LYS A 268 3.34 -6.52 -42.47
N THR A 269 3.13 -6.68 -41.18
CA THR A 269 3.35 -7.95 -40.44
C THR A 269 2.33 -9.03 -40.80
N ARG A 270 1.12 -8.61 -41.23
CA ARG A 270 -0.03 -9.48 -41.56
C ARG A 270 -0.48 -10.36 -40.40
N LEU A 271 -0.18 -9.97 -39.17
CA LEU A 271 -0.63 -10.65 -37.96
C LEU A 271 -2.09 -10.26 -37.67
N ALA A 272 -2.87 -11.22 -37.19
CA ALA A 272 -4.23 -11.02 -36.74
C ALA A 272 -4.46 -11.63 -35.35
N VAL A 273 -5.51 -11.16 -34.67
CA VAL A 273 -5.98 -11.76 -33.42
C VAL A 273 -6.31 -13.23 -33.67
N GLY A 274 -5.79 -14.11 -32.82
CA GLY A 274 -5.93 -15.56 -32.91
C GLY A 274 -4.88 -16.26 -33.76
N ASP A 275 -3.90 -15.56 -34.33
CA ASP A 275 -2.69 -16.17 -34.89
C ASP A 275 -1.78 -16.68 -33.79
N VAL A 276 -0.92 -17.66 -34.11
CA VAL A 276 0.00 -18.27 -33.15
C VAL A 276 1.42 -17.78 -33.42
N VAL A 277 2.12 -17.40 -32.36
CA VAL A 277 3.54 -17.01 -32.39
C VAL A 277 4.36 -17.96 -31.52
N LEU A 278 5.61 -18.18 -31.92
CA LEU A 278 6.59 -18.99 -31.21
C LEU A 278 7.73 -18.11 -30.75
N ALA A 279 7.89 -17.98 -29.43
CA ALA A 279 9.04 -17.33 -28.84
C ALA A 279 10.10 -18.40 -28.53
N VAL A 280 11.31 -18.22 -29.09
CA VAL A 280 12.45 -19.14 -28.95
C VAL A 280 13.58 -18.43 -28.23
N ALA A 281 13.92 -18.88 -27.03
CA ALA A 281 15.08 -18.43 -26.27
C ALA A 281 16.27 -19.36 -26.51
N ASN A 282 17.49 -18.80 -26.51
CA ASN A 282 18.75 -19.53 -26.72
C ASN A 282 18.76 -20.39 -28.00
N GLU A 283 18.17 -19.88 -29.08
CA GLU A 283 18.09 -20.58 -30.37
C GLU A 283 19.47 -21.13 -30.80
N GLY A 284 19.53 -22.41 -31.15
CA GLY A 284 20.76 -23.08 -31.58
C GLY A 284 21.76 -23.39 -30.45
N ALA A 285 21.35 -23.32 -29.17
CA ALA A 285 22.16 -23.76 -28.03
C ALA A 285 21.79 -25.19 -27.61
N ALA A 286 22.71 -26.13 -27.80
CA ALA A 286 22.49 -27.54 -27.49
C ALA A 286 22.09 -27.75 -26.01
N GLY A 287 20.86 -28.25 -25.79
CA GLY A 287 20.32 -28.54 -24.46
C GLY A 287 19.82 -27.32 -23.66
N ALA A 288 19.85 -26.11 -24.23
CA ALA A 288 19.41 -24.88 -23.57
C ALA A 288 18.37 -24.07 -24.38
N GLU A 289 18.06 -24.49 -25.60
CA GLU A 289 16.99 -23.91 -26.42
C GLU A 289 15.61 -24.14 -25.77
N GLN A 290 14.82 -23.09 -25.66
CA GLN A 290 13.47 -23.13 -25.09
C GLN A 290 12.48 -22.47 -26.04
N ALA A 291 11.46 -23.21 -26.47
CA ALA A 291 10.46 -22.72 -27.42
C ALA A 291 9.07 -22.76 -26.79
N THR A 292 8.37 -21.62 -26.78
CA THR A 292 7.02 -21.46 -26.20
C THR A 292 6.05 -20.90 -27.23
N LEU A 293 4.88 -21.52 -27.35
CA LEU A 293 3.81 -21.12 -28.27
C LEU A 293 2.78 -20.24 -27.56
N HIS A 294 2.39 -19.15 -28.21
CA HIS A 294 1.41 -18.20 -27.69
C HIS A 294 0.40 -17.80 -28.76
N GLN A 295 -0.87 -17.63 -28.37
CA GLN A 295 -1.91 -17.15 -29.26
C GLN A 295 -2.14 -15.66 -29.05
N LEU A 296 -2.13 -14.89 -30.14
CA LEU A 296 -2.32 -13.44 -30.08
C LEU A 296 -3.75 -13.09 -29.66
N THR A 297 -3.87 -12.27 -28.63
CA THR A 297 -5.15 -11.73 -28.12
C THR A 297 -5.43 -10.32 -28.63
N SER A 298 -4.39 -9.54 -28.97
CA SER A 298 -4.52 -8.22 -29.60
C SER A 298 -3.44 -7.97 -30.64
N VAL A 299 -3.79 -7.23 -31.69
CA VAL A 299 -2.87 -6.72 -32.72
C VAL A 299 -3.30 -5.29 -33.08
N GLU A 300 -2.43 -4.31 -32.83
CA GLU A 300 -2.65 -2.90 -33.13
C GLU A 300 -1.56 -2.39 -34.09
N ILE A 301 -1.94 -1.61 -35.10
CA ILE A 301 -1.01 -1.08 -36.09
C ILE A 301 -0.91 0.44 -35.90
N ASP A 302 0.30 0.94 -35.66
CA ASP A 302 0.59 2.37 -35.63
C ASP A 302 1.30 2.77 -36.92
N THR A 303 0.57 3.43 -37.81
CA THR A 303 1.09 3.90 -39.11
C THR A 303 1.97 5.13 -39.02
N ALA A 304 1.87 5.91 -37.94
CA ALA A 304 2.69 7.10 -37.73
C ALA A 304 4.07 6.72 -37.18
N ALA A 305 4.12 5.76 -36.25
CA ALA A 305 5.35 5.21 -35.72
C ALA A 305 5.97 4.13 -36.62
N GLY A 306 5.19 3.58 -37.56
CA GLY A 306 5.65 2.52 -38.46
C GLY A 306 5.80 1.16 -37.78
N THR A 307 5.00 0.88 -36.75
CA THR A 307 5.14 -0.30 -35.87
C THR A 307 3.84 -1.10 -35.75
N THR A 308 3.95 -2.38 -35.39
CA THR A 308 2.81 -3.25 -35.03
C THR A 308 2.96 -3.73 -33.58
N THR A 309 1.98 -3.44 -32.73
CA THR A 309 1.92 -3.92 -31.34
C THR A 309 1.09 -5.19 -31.26
N VAL A 310 1.63 -6.25 -30.68
CA VAL A 310 0.94 -7.53 -30.46
C VAL A 310 0.88 -7.85 -28.97
N THR A 311 -0.20 -8.49 -28.53
CA THR A 311 -0.38 -8.93 -27.13
C THR A 311 -0.86 -10.38 -27.10
N TRP A 312 -0.40 -11.15 -26.12
CA TRP A 312 -0.91 -12.48 -25.80
C TRP A 312 -0.99 -12.67 -24.28
N ALA A 313 -1.75 -13.69 -23.86
CA ALA A 313 -1.85 -14.14 -22.48
C ALA A 313 -0.88 -15.31 -22.26
N GLU A 314 -0.15 -15.30 -21.14
CA GLU A 314 0.79 -16.36 -20.75
C GLU A 314 0.75 -16.60 -19.24
N PRO A 315 1.14 -17.80 -18.75
CA PRO A 315 1.17 -18.07 -17.33
C PRO A 315 2.07 -17.10 -16.57
N ASP A 316 1.60 -16.60 -15.43
CA ASP A 316 2.41 -15.77 -14.53
C ASP A 316 3.73 -16.47 -14.15
N GLY A 317 4.83 -15.72 -14.17
CA GLY A 317 6.19 -16.23 -13.96
C GLY A 317 6.94 -16.76 -15.19
N THR A 318 6.40 -16.61 -16.41
CA THR A 318 7.13 -16.94 -17.65
C THR A 318 8.29 -15.98 -17.90
N THR A 319 9.52 -16.48 -17.82
CA THR A 319 10.76 -15.70 -17.99
C THR A 319 11.49 -16.04 -19.29
N PHE A 320 12.06 -15.03 -19.96
CA PHE A 320 12.99 -15.25 -21.07
C PHE A 320 14.36 -14.66 -20.72
N ASP A 321 15.39 -15.51 -20.72
CA ASP A 321 16.77 -15.07 -20.52
C ASP A 321 17.36 -14.57 -21.84
N GLN A 322 17.67 -13.28 -21.89
CA GLN A 322 18.33 -12.63 -23.02
C GLN A 322 19.76 -12.19 -22.73
N THR A 323 20.31 -12.58 -21.58
CA THR A 323 21.64 -12.10 -21.16
C THR A 323 22.77 -12.55 -22.09
N ARG A 324 22.53 -13.60 -22.90
CA ARG A 324 23.54 -14.21 -23.78
C ARG A 324 23.13 -14.29 -25.25
N ARG A 325 21.83 -14.39 -25.56
CA ARG A 325 21.26 -14.49 -26.92
C ARG A 325 19.89 -13.83 -26.97
N GLU A 326 19.53 -13.26 -28.11
CA GLU A 326 18.21 -12.67 -28.32
C GLU A 326 17.11 -13.74 -28.40
N VAL A 327 15.88 -13.36 -28.05
CA VAL A 327 14.69 -14.20 -28.23
C VAL A 327 14.17 -14.01 -29.64
N ALA A 328 14.12 -15.08 -30.42
CA ALA A 328 13.52 -15.06 -31.75
C ALA A 328 12.00 -15.24 -31.65
N LEU A 329 11.23 -14.46 -32.43
CA LEU A 329 9.78 -14.59 -32.51
C LEU A 329 9.36 -15.00 -33.93
N TYR A 330 8.76 -16.17 -34.05
CA TYR A 330 8.26 -16.70 -35.32
C TYR A 330 6.73 -16.68 -35.35
N ALA A 331 6.14 -16.30 -36.49
CA ALA A 331 4.69 -16.29 -36.66
C ALA A 331 4.22 -17.49 -37.49
N PHE A 332 3.31 -18.30 -36.95
CA PHE A 332 2.68 -19.39 -37.67
C PHE A 332 1.42 -18.89 -38.39
N ARG A 333 1.51 -18.88 -39.73
CA ARG A 333 0.48 -18.31 -40.61
C ARG A 333 -0.49 -19.35 -41.17
N VAL A 334 -0.22 -20.64 -40.95
CA VAL A 334 -1.01 -21.74 -41.50
C VAL A 334 -1.68 -22.48 -40.36
N LYS A 335 -3.01 -22.34 -40.26
CA LYS A 335 -3.84 -23.16 -39.39
C LYS A 335 -4.11 -24.48 -40.12
N ALA A 336 -3.42 -25.54 -39.73
CA ALA A 336 -3.82 -26.88 -40.13
C ALA A 336 -5.10 -27.24 -39.36
N GLY A 337 -6.23 -27.39 -40.07
CA GLY A 337 -7.43 -27.96 -39.47
C GLY A 337 -7.17 -29.42 -39.07
N ALA A 338 -7.71 -29.87 -37.94
CA ALA A 338 -7.65 -31.29 -37.54
C ALA A 338 -8.24 -32.23 -38.62
N PHE A 339 -9.07 -31.68 -39.52
CA PHE A 339 -9.61 -32.36 -40.69
C PHE A 339 -9.48 -31.45 -41.92
N GLY A 340 -9.29 -32.05 -43.10
CA GLY A 340 -9.14 -31.31 -44.36
C GLY A 340 -10.32 -30.38 -44.67
N ASN A 341 -10.07 -29.36 -45.51
CA ASN A 341 -10.98 -28.26 -45.92
C ASN A 341 -12.34 -28.70 -46.56
N LYS A 342 -12.70 -29.98 -46.50
CA LYS A 342 -13.98 -30.54 -46.99
C LYS A 342 -14.69 -31.46 -45.98
N ALA A 343 -14.27 -31.50 -44.72
CA ALA A 343 -14.97 -32.31 -43.72
C ALA A 343 -16.37 -31.72 -43.43
N PRO A 344 -17.44 -32.52 -43.43
CA PRO A 344 -18.78 -32.04 -43.08
C PRO A 344 -18.82 -31.54 -41.63
N ARG A 345 -19.62 -30.50 -41.36
CA ARG A 345 -19.95 -30.11 -39.98
C ARG A 345 -20.70 -31.27 -39.31
N TRP A 346 -20.17 -31.74 -38.21
CA TRP A 346 -20.94 -32.53 -37.26
C TRP A 346 -21.50 -31.54 -36.25
N ASP A 347 -22.82 -31.46 -36.16
CA ASP A 347 -23.52 -30.67 -35.16
C ASP A 347 -23.36 -31.31 -33.77
#